data_AF-A0A8B8JNL9-F1
#
_entry.id   AF-A0A8B8JNL9-F1
#
_cell.length_a   1.000
_cell.length_b   1.000
_cell.length_c   1.000
_cell.angle_alpha   90.00
_cell.angle_beta   90.00
_cell.angle_gamma   90.00
#
_symmetry.space_group_name_H-M   'P 1'
#
loop_
_entity.id
_entity.type
_entity.pdbx_description
1 polymer ?
#
loop_
_entity_poly.entity_id
_entity_poly.type
_entity_poly.pdbx_seq_one_letter_code
_entity_poly.pdbx_strand_id
1 'polypeptide(L)'
;MSAYGHQMEQMYSARSLPGGSEVRSSFVLESGFYITSFAATILVAALAAVGLLLITLLISLAMMLQSCQSSHGGVIELTKINYDYSYCKVYSLHAKLNNLKEHNLPNICKELAIQYIKGGQYTRDLGLTKSVIEDYFNDVRPSDDGLDVVLIDIDGIFPPNLHSSNLFQSSINNCILEATNLKRLLVLRIYINLKAGGWSIILLSREQGTHQNVTINHLVSAGFRVYQRSVVVGFSPLIVNKMWMFYFLISL
;
A
#
# COMPACT_ATOMS: atom_id res chain seq x y z
N MET A 1 45.29 59.71 -27.86
CA MET A 1 46.73 59.95 -27.58
C MET A 1 46.80 60.86 -26.36
N SER A 2 47.78 60.65 -25.46
CA SER A 2 48.17 61.46 -24.27
C SER A 2 47.06 61.82 -23.25
N ALA A 3 47.13 61.57 -21.94
CA ALA A 3 48.21 61.38 -20.95
C ALA A 3 48.88 62.67 -20.43
N TYR A 4 48.78 62.84 -19.09
CA TYR A 4 49.43 63.82 -18.18
C TYR A 4 49.19 65.33 -18.44
N GLY A 5 49.29 66.22 -17.43
CA GLY A 5 49.71 66.01 -16.04
C GLY A 5 49.46 67.21 -15.11
N HIS A 6 50.02 67.14 -13.89
CA HIS A 6 49.83 68.06 -12.76
C HIS A 6 50.36 69.50 -12.95
N GLN A 7 49.76 70.43 -12.22
CA GLN A 7 50.30 71.70 -11.73
C GLN A 7 49.82 71.81 -10.25
N MET A 8 50.66 71.93 -9.21
CA MET A 8 51.46 73.10 -8.78
C MET A 8 50.62 74.39 -8.70
N GLU A 9 50.72 75.25 -7.67
CA GLU A 9 51.61 75.30 -6.48
C GLU A 9 50.76 75.05 -5.18
N GLN A 10 51.00 75.54 -3.94
CA GLN A 10 52.02 76.42 -3.33
C GLN A 10 52.18 76.11 -1.81
N MET A 11 53.06 76.86 -1.13
CA MET A 11 53.45 76.70 0.28
C MET A 11 52.70 77.66 1.23
N TYR A 12 52.68 77.39 2.54
CA TYR A 12 53.27 78.35 3.52
C TYR A 12 53.61 77.73 4.89
N SER A 13 54.91 77.73 5.20
CA SER A 13 55.60 77.74 6.49
C SER A 13 55.05 77.01 7.73
N ALA A 14 55.80 75.98 8.15
CA ALA A 14 55.95 75.67 9.58
C ALA A 14 56.74 76.79 10.29
N ARG A 15 56.38 77.10 11.54
CA ARG A 15 57.15 77.96 12.43
C ARG A 15 57.17 77.35 13.84
N SER A 16 58.35 77.00 14.31
CA SER A 16 58.57 76.39 15.63
C SER A 16 58.94 77.46 16.68
N LEU A 17 58.40 77.33 17.89
CA LEU A 17 58.96 77.85 19.15
C LEU A 17 58.30 77.10 20.33
N PRO A 18 58.98 76.92 21.48
CA PRO A 18 58.59 75.94 22.50
C PRO A 18 57.97 76.55 23.77
N GLY A 19 57.28 75.68 24.51
CA GLY A 19 56.60 75.96 25.78
C GLY A 19 55.22 75.29 25.74
N GLY A 20 54.73 74.61 26.77
CA GLY A 20 55.20 74.43 28.15
C GLY A 20 53.98 73.97 28.97
N SER A 21 54.20 73.30 30.11
CA SER A 21 53.17 72.81 31.06
C SER A 21 52.08 71.86 30.52
N GLU A 22 52.16 70.61 31.00
CA GLU A 22 51.08 69.87 31.68
C GLU A 22 49.61 70.03 31.25
N VAL A 23 48.97 68.92 30.84
CA VAL A 23 47.87 68.25 31.57
C VAL A 23 47.78 66.82 31.02
N ARG A 24 47.95 65.79 31.87
CA ARG A 24 47.73 64.37 31.50
C ARG A 24 46.46 63.85 32.17
N SER A 25 45.30 64.28 31.70
CA SER A 25 44.02 63.68 32.05
C SER A 25 43.90 62.30 31.40
N SER A 26 43.76 61.25 32.20
CA SER A 26 43.48 59.90 31.72
C SER A 26 42.03 59.82 31.21
N PHE A 27 41.84 59.97 29.90
CA PHE A 27 40.55 59.71 29.27
C PHE A 27 40.24 58.21 29.36
N VAL A 28 39.19 57.84 30.10
CA VAL A 28 38.54 56.54 29.93
C VAL A 28 37.94 56.54 28.53
N LEU A 29 38.48 55.68 27.66
CA LEU A 29 38.00 55.58 26.29
C LEU A 29 36.70 54.76 26.27
N GLU A 30 35.58 55.41 26.59
CA GLU A 30 34.24 54.88 26.37
C GLU A 30 34.09 54.58 24.87
N SER A 31 34.14 53.30 24.49
CA SER A 31 34.14 52.85 23.09
C SER A 31 32.72 52.86 22.49
N GLY A 32 32.08 54.02 22.52
CA GLY A 32 30.79 54.26 21.90
C GLY A 32 30.90 54.44 20.38
N PHE A 33 30.22 53.58 19.62
CA PHE A 33 30.02 53.81 18.19
C PHE A 33 28.98 54.92 17.97
N TYR A 34 29.45 56.13 17.69
CA TYR A 34 28.59 57.27 17.35
C TYR A 34 28.03 57.13 15.93
N ILE A 35 26.88 56.47 15.81
CA ILE A 35 26.12 56.37 14.56
C ILE A 35 25.37 57.70 14.34
N THR A 36 25.45 58.26 13.13
CA THR A 36 24.71 59.49 12.78
C THR A 36 23.20 59.24 12.88
N SER A 37 22.42 60.24 13.32
CA SER A 37 20.98 60.10 13.56
C SER A 37 20.21 59.49 12.36
N PHE A 38 20.60 59.85 11.14
CA PHE A 38 20.04 59.31 9.90
C PHE A 38 20.35 57.81 9.68
N ALA A 39 21.58 57.36 9.97
CA ALA A 39 21.92 55.94 9.87
C ALA A 39 21.24 55.11 10.97
N ALA A 40 21.05 55.69 12.17
CA ALA A 40 20.30 55.05 13.24
C ALA A 40 18.81 54.85 12.88
N THR A 41 18.15 55.85 12.26
CA THR A 41 16.75 55.69 11.82
C THR A 41 16.61 54.65 10.69
N ILE A 42 17.57 54.58 9.76
CA ILE A 42 17.60 53.52 8.72
C ILE A 42 17.72 52.13 9.34
N LEU A 43 18.63 51.94 10.31
CA LEU A 43 18.81 50.65 10.99
C LEU A 43 17.55 50.23 11.76
N VAL A 44 16.92 51.14 12.49
CA VAL A 44 15.66 50.86 13.21
C VAL A 44 14.52 50.53 12.24
N ALA A 45 14.38 51.27 11.14
CA ALA A 45 13.37 51.00 10.11
C ALA A 45 13.59 49.63 9.42
N ALA A 46 14.84 49.28 9.12
CA ALA A 46 15.19 47.99 8.54
C ALA A 46 14.90 46.83 9.51
N LEU A 47 15.25 46.96 10.80
CA LEU A 47 14.95 45.96 11.82
C LEU A 47 13.44 45.80 12.03
N ALA A 48 12.67 46.89 12.02
CA ALA A 48 11.20 46.83 12.10
C ALA A 48 10.59 46.12 10.89
N ALA A 49 11.07 46.41 9.67
CA ALA A 49 10.60 45.74 8.45
C ALA A 49 10.93 44.23 8.45
N VAL A 50 12.16 43.85 8.83
CA VAL A 50 12.55 42.44 8.96
C VAL A 50 11.74 41.73 10.04
N GLY A 51 11.51 42.38 11.19
CA GLY A 51 10.66 41.84 12.26
C GLY A 51 9.23 41.58 11.79
N LEU A 52 8.63 42.52 11.04
CA LEU A 52 7.29 42.35 10.47
C LEU A 52 7.25 41.20 9.45
N LEU A 53 8.25 41.08 8.58
CA LEU A 53 8.37 39.95 7.64
C LEU A 53 8.44 38.61 8.37
N LEU A 54 9.29 38.49 9.41
CA LEU A 54 9.41 37.27 10.21
C LEU A 54 8.10 36.91 10.93
N ILE A 55 7.38 37.89 11.47
CA ILE A 55 6.07 37.67 12.11
C ILE A 55 5.05 37.18 11.06
N THR A 56 4.97 37.80 9.88
CA THR A 56 4.06 37.34 8.81
C THR A 56 4.41 35.93 8.32
N LEU A 57 5.70 35.58 8.22
CA LEU A 57 6.17 34.24 7.89
C LEU A 57 5.69 33.23 8.95
N LEU A 58 5.90 33.51 10.24
CA LEU A 58 5.46 32.65 11.34
C LEU A 58 3.94 32.45 11.38
N ILE A 59 3.16 33.51 11.16
CA ILE A 59 1.69 33.43 11.07
C ILE A 59 1.26 32.58 9.87
N SER A 60 1.88 32.78 8.70
CA SER A 60 1.56 31.98 7.51
C SER A 60 1.91 30.50 7.69
N LEU A 61 3.05 30.20 8.32
CA LEU A 61 3.49 28.84 8.62
C LEU A 61 2.56 28.18 9.65
N ALA A 62 2.16 28.91 10.70
CA ALA A 62 1.20 28.43 11.69
C ALA A 62 -0.17 28.14 11.05
N MET A 63 -0.67 29.02 10.16
CA MET A 63 -1.91 28.79 9.42
C MET A 63 -1.85 27.55 8.52
N MET A 64 -0.73 27.34 7.82
CA MET A 64 -0.52 26.16 6.97
C MET A 64 -0.43 24.87 7.81
N LEU A 65 0.30 24.89 8.93
CA LEU A 65 0.40 23.77 9.87
C LEU A 65 -0.97 23.45 10.52
N GLN A 66 -1.71 24.49 10.92
CA GLN A 66 -3.03 24.33 11.54
C GLN A 66 -4.07 23.84 10.53
N SER A 67 -4.00 24.26 9.26
CA SER A 67 -4.82 23.73 8.17
C SER A 67 -4.55 22.24 7.91
N CYS A 68 -3.29 21.82 7.95
CA CYS A 68 -2.94 20.40 7.94
C CYS A 68 -3.52 19.67 9.16
N GLN A 69 -3.42 20.23 10.37
CA GLN A 69 -3.82 19.56 11.61
C GLN A 69 -5.35 19.50 11.82
N SER A 70 -6.11 20.53 11.42
CA SER A 70 -7.56 20.58 11.60
C SER A 70 -8.33 19.53 10.80
N SER A 71 -7.71 18.95 9.76
CA SER A 71 -8.29 17.85 9.00
C SER A 71 -8.18 16.48 9.68
N HIS A 72 -7.41 16.33 10.77
CA HIS A 72 -6.92 15.02 11.23
C HIS A 72 -7.51 14.48 12.55
N GLY A 73 -8.46 15.17 13.18
CA GLY A 73 -9.04 14.77 14.48
C GLY A 73 -9.71 13.39 14.52
N GLY A 74 -10.32 12.95 13.41
CA GLY A 74 -10.86 11.58 13.24
C GLY A 74 -9.99 10.68 12.36
N VAL A 75 -8.81 11.14 11.92
CA VAL A 75 -8.05 10.48 10.85
C VAL A 75 -7.10 9.41 11.39
N ILE A 76 -6.66 9.47 12.66
CA ILE A 76 -5.71 8.48 13.21
C ILE A 76 -6.27 7.06 13.13
N GLU A 77 -7.55 6.86 13.47
CA GLU A 77 -8.21 5.55 13.41
C GLU A 77 -8.48 5.11 11.96
N LEU A 78 -8.94 6.03 11.10
CA LEU A 78 -9.17 5.75 9.69
C LEU A 78 -7.87 5.43 8.93
N THR A 79 -6.77 6.12 9.22
CA THR A 79 -5.44 5.85 8.66
C THR A 79 -4.90 4.51 9.14
N LYS A 80 -5.14 4.14 10.41
CA LYS A 80 -4.79 2.81 10.92
C LYS A 80 -5.57 1.72 10.18
N ILE A 81 -6.90 1.85 10.06
CA ILE A 81 -7.73 0.90 9.31
C ILE A 81 -7.28 0.79 7.84
N ASN A 82 -6.93 1.92 7.20
CA ASN A 82 -6.45 1.94 5.81
C ASN A 82 -5.06 1.31 5.66
N TYR A 83 -4.16 1.52 6.62
CA TYR A 83 -2.84 0.88 6.67
C TYR A 83 -2.97 -0.63 6.88
N ASP A 84 -3.79 -1.05 7.85
CA ASP A 84 -4.04 -2.45 8.17
C ASP A 84 -4.71 -3.17 6.98
N TYR A 85 -5.68 -2.55 6.33
CA TYR A 85 -6.30 -3.04 5.08
C TYR A 85 -5.27 -3.19 3.96
N SER A 86 -4.43 -2.17 3.73
CA SER A 86 -3.39 -2.19 2.70
C SER A 86 -2.35 -3.27 2.97
N TYR A 87 -1.90 -3.40 4.22
CA TYR A 87 -0.97 -4.44 4.67
C TYR A 87 -1.57 -5.84 4.46
N CYS A 88 -2.81 -6.06 4.86
CA CYS A 88 -3.46 -7.36 4.72
C CYS A 88 -3.74 -7.75 3.27
N LYS A 89 -3.99 -6.78 2.38
CA LYS A 89 -4.12 -6.99 0.93
C LYS A 89 -2.77 -7.34 0.27
N VAL A 90 -1.67 -6.68 0.69
CA VAL A 90 -0.32 -7.05 0.24
C VAL A 90 0.09 -8.41 0.80
N TYR A 91 -0.24 -8.71 2.06
CA TYR A 91 0.04 -10.00 2.69
C TYR A 91 -0.70 -11.15 2.00
N SER A 92 -1.99 -11.00 1.69
CA SER A 92 -2.77 -12.06 1.03
C SER A 92 -2.24 -12.34 -0.39
N LEU A 93 -1.89 -11.29 -1.14
CA LEU A 93 -1.24 -11.42 -2.44
C LEU A 93 0.13 -12.12 -2.32
N HIS A 94 0.96 -11.71 -1.36
CA HIS A 94 2.27 -12.32 -1.13
C HIS A 94 2.16 -13.80 -0.71
N ALA A 95 1.21 -14.13 0.17
CA ALA A 95 0.94 -15.51 0.59
C ALA A 95 0.50 -16.38 -0.58
N LYS A 96 -0.40 -15.87 -1.43
CA LYS A 96 -0.87 -16.54 -2.65
C LYS A 96 0.26 -16.81 -3.64
N LEU A 97 1.09 -15.80 -3.96
CA LEU A 97 2.20 -15.92 -4.90
C LEU A 97 3.30 -16.89 -4.43
N ASN A 98 3.55 -16.95 -3.11
CA ASN A 98 4.60 -17.77 -2.52
C ASN A 98 4.11 -19.13 -1.99
N ASN A 99 2.86 -19.53 -2.24
CA ASN A 99 2.24 -20.74 -1.69
C ASN A 99 2.39 -20.87 -0.16
N LEU A 100 2.34 -19.74 0.58
CA LEU A 100 2.39 -19.78 2.04
C LEU A 100 1.10 -20.43 2.57
N LYS A 101 1.24 -21.42 3.46
CA LYS A 101 0.09 -22.12 4.06
C LYS A 101 -0.80 -21.12 4.81
N GLU A 102 -2.10 -21.20 4.59
CA GLU A 102 -3.14 -20.27 5.11
C GLU A 102 -3.15 -20.10 6.64
N HIS A 103 -2.50 -20.99 7.37
CA HIS A 103 -2.56 -21.09 8.83
C HIS A 103 -1.84 -19.94 9.56
N ASN A 104 -1.10 -19.10 8.83
CA ASN A 104 -0.30 -18.00 9.37
C ASN A 104 -0.92 -16.60 9.16
N LEU A 105 -2.24 -16.50 8.93
CA LEU A 105 -2.92 -15.20 8.77
C LEU A 105 -2.65 -14.29 10.00
N PRO A 106 -2.00 -13.12 9.83
CA PRO A 106 -1.69 -12.21 10.93
C PRO A 106 -2.95 -11.80 11.68
N ASN A 107 -2.86 -11.63 13.01
CA ASN A 107 -4.03 -11.30 13.82
C ASN A 107 -4.76 -10.03 13.34
N ILE A 108 -4.00 -9.03 12.89
CA ILE A 108 -4.49 -7.77 12.33
C ILE A 108 -5.37 -7.96 11.07
N CYS A 109 -5.18 -9.07 10.33
CA CYS A 109 -5.95 -9.40 9.14
C CYS A 109 -7.19 -10.25 9.41
N LYS A 110 -7.37 -10.79 10.63
CA LYS A 110 -8.49 -11.69 10.94
C LYS A 110 -9.83 -10.95 10.91
N GLU A 111 -9.91 -9.77 11.53
CA GLU A 111 -11.14 -8.97 11.54
C GLU A 111 -11.49 -8.45 10.14
N LEU A 112 -10.49 -8.00 9.39
CA LEU A 112 -10.64 -7.57 7.99
C LEU A 112 -11.11 -8.72 7.09
N ALA A 113 -10.59 -9.93 7.26
CA ALA A 113 -11.06 -11.11 6.53
C ALA A 113 -12.52 -11.47 6.88
N ILE A 114 -12.90 -11.40 8.17
CA ILE A 114 -14.28 -11.61 8.60
C ILE A 114 -15.21 -10.56 7.98
N GLN A 115 -14.81 -9.28 7.97
CA GLN A 115 -15.59 -8.20 7.35
C GLN A 115 -15.70 -8.35 5.83
N TYR A 116 -14.63 -8.77 5.14
CA TYR A 116 -14.63 -9.02 3.69
C TYR A 116 -15.61 -10.12 3.30
N ILE A 117 -15.67 -11.21 4.07
CA ILE A 117 -16.61 -12.32 3.85
C ILE A 117 -18.04 -11.93 4.26
N LYS A 118 -18.26 -11.53 5.52
CA LYS A 118 -19.62 -11.24 6.05
C LYS A 118 -20.24 -9.96 5.50
N GLY A 119 -19.43 -8.99 5.06
CA GLY A 119 -19.88 -7.79 4.33
C GLY A 119 -20.28 -8.09 2.87
N GLY A 120 -20.21 -9.35 2.46
CA GLY A 120 -20.59 -9.84 1.14
C GLY A 120 -19.62 -9.47 0.03
N GLN A 121 -18.47 -8.84 0.33
CA GLN A 121 -17.51 -8.44 -0.70
C GLN A 121 -16.90 -9.67 -1.36
N TYR A 122 -16.54 -10.68 -0.57
CA TYR A 122 -16.15 -12.00 -1.07
C TYR A 122 -17.16 -12.57 -2.08
N THR A 123 -18.45 -12.52 -1.77
CA THR A 123 -19.53 -13.00 -2.65
C THR A 123 -19.66 -12.18 -3.93
N ARG A 124 -19.46 -10.85 -3.86
CA ARG A 124 -19.44 -9.97 -5.05
C ARG A 124 -18.26 -10.31 -5.95
N ASP A 125 -17.07 -10.47 -5.37
CA ASP A 125 -15.84 -10.73 -6.10
C ASP A 125 -15.88 -12.13 -6.75
N LEU A 126 -16.42 -13.15 -6.06
CA LEU A 126 -16.77 -14.45 -6.65
C LEU A 126 -17.81 -14.34 -7.79
N GLY A 127 -18.77 -13.42 -7.68
CA GLY A 127 -19.78 -13.16 -8.72
C GLY A 127 -19.22 -12.47 -9.97
N LEU A 128 -18.31 -11.52 -9.80
CA LEU A 128 -17.55 -10.92 -10.90
C LEU A 128 -16.68 -11.98 -11.59
N THR A 129 -16.00 -12.81 -10.80
CA THR A 129 -15.23 -13.97 -11.30
C THR A 129 -16.09 -14.91 -12.14
N LYS A 130 -17.30 -15.23 -11.68
CA LYS A 130 -18.27 -16.04 -12.43
C LYS A 130 -18.56 -15.43 -13.81
N SER A 131 -18.84 -14.12 -13.82
CA SER A 131 -19.24 -13.42 -15.05
C SER A 131 -18.12 -13.42 -16.08
N VAL A 132 -16.88 -13.08 -15.69
CA VAL A 132 -15.71 -13.10 -16.61
C VAL A 132 -15.47 -14.50 -17.19
N ILE A 133 -15.66 -15.56 -16.40
CA ILE A 133 -15.52 -16.95 -16.85
C ILE A 133 -16.66 -17.31 -17.83
N GLU A 134 -17.90 -16.97 -17.50
CA GLU A 134 -19.05 -17.26 -18.36
C GLU A 134 -19.00 -16.48 -19.68
N ASP A 135 -18.65 -15.18 -19.65
CA ASP A 135 -18.50 -14.35 -20.85
C ASP A 135 -17.47 -14.96 -21.82
N TYR A 136 -16.28 -15.36 -21.31
CA TYR A 136 -15.27 -16.03 -22.12
C TYR A 136 -15.77 -17.34 -22.75
N PHE A 137 -16.45 -18.19 -21.98
CA PHE A 137 -16.93 -19.49 -22.45
C PHE A 137 -18.27 -19.45 -23.20
N ASN A 138 -18.92 -18.29 -23.29
CA ASN A 138 -20.04 -18.05 -24.20
C ASN A 138 -19.52 -17.76 -25.63
N ASP A 139 -18.41 -17.00 -25.73
CA ASP A 139 -17.79 -16.62 -27.00
C ASP A 139 -16.86 -17.70 -27.57
N VAL A 140 -16.21 -18.50 -26.70
CA VAL A 140 -15.31 -19.60 -27.09
C VAL A 140 -16.01 -20.95 -26.98
N ARG A 141 -15.91 -21.76 -28.04
CA ARG A 141 -16.40 -23.16 -28.09
C ARG A 141 -15.23 -24.14 -28.22
N PRO A 142 -15.35 -25.36 -27.67
CA PRO A 142 -14.35 -26.39 -27.87
C PRO A 142 -14.40 -26.93 -29.31
N SER A 143 -13.25 -27.37 -29.81
CA SER A 143 -13.08 -28.10 -31.07
C SER A 143 -13.78 -29.47 -31.03
N ASP A 144 -14.28 -29.91 -32.18
CA ASP A 144 -14.91 -31.23 -32.36
C ASP A 144 -13.92 -32.41 -32.18
N ASP A 145 -12.62 -32.15 -32.12
CA ASP A 145 -11.59 -33.16 -31.84
C ASP A 145 -11.55 -33.61 -30.35
N GLY A 146 -12.21 -32.87 -29.45
CA GLY A 146 -12.27 -33.16 -28.02
C GLY A 146 -10.95 -32.95 -27.25
N LEU A 147 -9.94 -32.33 -27.87
CA LEU A 147 -8.62 -32.04 -27.29
C LEU A 147 -8.62 -30.77 -26.42
N ASP A 148 -9.63 -29.92 -26.56
CA ASP A 148 -9.81 -28.72 -25.75
C ASP A 148 -10.27 -29.05 -24.32
N VAL A 149 -9.39 -28.78 -23.35
CA VAL A 149 -9.59 -29.14 -21.93
C VAL A 149 -9.53 -27.91 -21.03
N VAL A 150 -10.52 -27.75 -20.16
CA VAL A 150 -10.47 -26.81 -19.03
C VAL A 150 -9.86 -27.48 -17.81
N LEU A 151 -8.82 -26.87 -17.23
CA LEU A 151 -8.27 -27.28 -15.94
C LEU A 151 -8.88 -26.45 -14.81
N ILE A 152 -9.36 -27.10 -13.75
CA ILE A 152 -9.95 -26.44 -12.58
C ILE A 152 -9.20 -26.87 -11.32
N ASP A 153 -8.62 -25.92 -10.60
CA ASP A 153 -8.08 -26.14 -9.25
C ASP A 153 -9.25 -26.36 -8.26
N ILE A 154 -9.24 -27.50 -7.58
CA ILE A 154 -10.26 -27.88 -6.60
C ILE A 154 -9.78 -27.75 -5.15
N ASP A 155 -8.57 -27.23 -4.91
CA ASP A 155 -8.08 -27.05 -3.56
C ASP A 155 -8.80 -25.89 -2.84
N GLY A 156 -9.08 -26.08 -1.55
CA GLY A 156 -9.81 -25.11 -0.73
C GLY A 156 -11.30 -24.96 -1.09
N ILE A 157 -11.90 -25.88 -1.86
CA ILE A 157 -13.37 -25.98 -1.99
C ILE A 157 -13.98 -26.92 -0.92
N PHE A 158 -13.15 -27.68 -0.22
CA PHE A 158 -13.51 -28.51 0.92
C PHE A 158 -12.96 -27.87 2.20
N PRO A 159 -13.72 -27.88 3.31
CA PRO A 159 -13.27 -27.29 4.55
C PRO A 159 -12.04 -28.05 5.08
N PRO A 160 -11.00 -27.36 5.56
CA PRO A 160 -9.88 -28.04 6.21
C PRO A 160 -10.36 -28.79 7.46
N ASN A 161 -9.64 -29.85 7.85
CA ASN A 161 -9.92 -30.60 9.08
C ASN A 161 -9.64 -29.72 10.31
N LEU A 162 -10.67 -29.00 10.76
CA LEU A 162 -10.64 -27.98 11.82
C LEU A 162 -10.58 -28.58 13.23
N HIS A 163 -9.56 -29.40 13.51
CA HIS A 163 -9.24 -29.87 14.85
C HIS A 163 -8.51 -28.79 15.67
N SER A 164 -9.22 -27.77 16.12
CA SER A 164 -8.89 -27.03 17.35
C SER A 164 -10.08 -26.20 17.85
N SER A 165 -10.49 -26.50 19.09
CA SER A 165 -11.63 -25.90 19.76
C SER A 165 -11.20 -24.71 20.63
N ASN A 166 -11.52 -23.50 20.20
CA ASN A 166 -11.47 -22.28 21.02
C ASN A 166 -12.59 -21.32 20.58
N LEU A 167 -13.16 -20.55 21.51
CA LEU A 167 -14.34 -19.70 21.24
C LEU A 167 -14.09 -18.61 20.19
N PHE A 168 -12.94 -17.92 20.22
CA PHE A 168 -12.55 -16.99 19.14
C PHE A 168 -12.27 -17.69 17.81
N GLN A 169 -11.83 -18.95 17.88
CA GLN A 169 -11.63 -19.78 16.70
C GLN A 169 -12.98 -20.13 16.06
N SER A 170 -14.06 -20.27 16.83
CA SER A 170 -15.39 -20.60 16.29
C SER A 170 -15.93 -19.60 15.25
N SER A 171 -15.76 -18.28 15.47
CA SER A 171 -16.22 -17.24 14.54
C SER A 171 -15.43 -17.24 13.23
N ILE A 172 -14.10 -17.43 13.32
CA ILE A 172 -13.21 -17.57 12.16
C ILE A 172 -13.48 -18.88 11.43
N ASN A 173 -13.64 -19.99 12.14
CA ASN A 173 -13.94 -21.30 11.56
C ASN A 173 -15.27 -21.27 10.80
N ASN A 174 -16.30 -20.63 11.35
CA ASN A 174 -17.57 -20.43 10.64
C ASN A 174 -17.40 -19.55 9.40
N CYS A 175 -16.61 -18.48 9.49
CA CYS A 175 -16.30 -17.61 8.37
C CYS A 175 -15.52 -18.32 7.23
N ILE A 176 -14.56 -19.18 7.60
CA ILE A 176 -13.82 -20.05 6.67
C ILE A 176 -14.78 -21.05 6.02
N LEU A 177 -15.65 -21.69 6.80
CA LEU A 177 -16.65 -22.63 6.30
C LEU A 177 -17.63 -21.95 5.33
N GLU A 178 -18.10 -20.74 5.65
CA GLU A 178 -18.95 -19.91 4.80
C GLU A 178 -18.27 -19.58 3.46
N ALA A 179 -17.05 -19.05 3.50
CA ALA A 179 -16.26 -18.75 2.30
C ALA A 179 -16.00 -20.02 1.46
N THR A 180 -15.61 -21.12 2.11
CA THR A 180 -15.38 -22.42 1.45
C THR A 180 -16.65 -22.93 0.75
N ASN A 181 -17.82 -22.83 1.41
CA ASN A 181 -19.10 -23.22 0.83
C ASN A 181 -19.46 -22.35 -0.39
N LEU A 182 -19.24 -21.04 -0.32
CA LEU A 182 -19.47 -20.12 -1.44
C LEU A 182 -18.55 -20.45 -2.64
N LYS A 183 -17.25 -20.66 -2.39
CA LYS A 183 -16.28 -21.09 -3.41
C LYS A 183 -16.69 -22.42 -4.04
N ARG A 184 -17.10 -23.41 -3.24
CA ARG A 184 -17.55 -24.73 -3.72
C ARG A 184 -18.78 -24.62 -4.61
N LEU A 185 -19.77 -23.83 -4.23
CA LEU A 185 -20.99 -23.61 -5.02
C LEU A 185 -20.68 -22.91 -6.36
N LEU A 186 -19.77 -21.94 -6.35
CA LEU A 186 -19.29 -21.31 -7.58
C LEU A 186 -18.61 -22.31 -8.52
N VAL A 187 -17.61 -23.05 -8.01
CA VAL A 187 -16.84 -24.02 -8.80
C VAL A 187 -17.75 -25.14 -9.35
N LEU A 188 -18.72 -25.61 -8.55
CA LEU A 188 -19.72 -26.58 -9.01
C LEU A 188 -20.59 -26.03 -10.15
N ARG A 189 -21.03 -24.76 -10.06
CA ARG A 189 -21.82 -24.14 -11.12
C ARG A 189 -21.02 -23.97 -12.42
N ILE A 190 -19.78 -23.50 -12.31
CA ILE A 190 -18.86 -23.39 -13.47
C ILE A 190 -18.65 -24.77 -14.10
N TYR A 191 -18.37 -25.80 -13.29
CA TYR A 191 -18.22 -27.18 -13.74
C TYR A 191 -19.45 -27.69 -14.51
N ILE A 192 -20.66 -27.48 -13.99
CA ILE A 192 -21.92 -27.90 -14.64
C ILE A 192 -22.11 -27.16 -15.97
N ASN A 193 -21.91 -25.84 -16.00
CA ASN A 193 -22.09 -25.03 -17.20
C ASN A 193 -21.09 -25.43 -18.30
N LEU A 194 -19.82 -25.62 -17.96
CA LEU A 194 -18.79 -26.10 -18.89
C LEU A 194 -19.10 -27.50 -19.43
N LYS A 195 -19.59 -28.42 -18.57
CA LYS A 195 -20.04 -29.74 -19.03
C LYS A 195 -21.24 -29.68 -19.96
N ALA A 196 -22.19 -28.78 -19.72
CA ALA A 196 -23.32 -28.56 -20.62
C ALA A 196 -22.87 -27.95 -21.97
N GLY A 197 -21.82 -27.11 -21.95
CA GLY A 197 -21.18 -26.55 -23.15
C GLY A 197 -20.24 -27.50 -23.90
N GLY A 198 -20.16 -28.79 -23.52
CA GLY A 198 -19.37 -29.80 -24.23
C GLY A 198 -17.89 -29.90 -23.82
N TRP A 199 -17.42 -29.11 -22.85
CA TRP A 199 -16.00 -29.07 -22.51
C TRP A 199 -15.48 -30.35 -21.83
N SER A 200 -14.31 -30.82 -22.27
CA SER A 200 -13.47 -31.72 -21.48
C SER A 200 -12.95 -30.95 -20.25
N ILE A 201 -12.98 -31.59 -19.08
CA ILE A 201 -12.59 -30.96 -17.81
C ILE A 201 -11.72 -31.92 -17.03
N ILE A 202 -10.60 -31.42 -16.52
CA ILE A 202 -9.74 -32.12 -15.57
C ILE A 202 -9.64 -31.27 -14.29
N LEU A 203 -9.88 -31.89 -13.15
CA LEU A 203 -9.78 -31.29 -11.83
C LEU A 203 -8.37 -31.54 -11.27
N LEU A 204 -7.74 -30.50 -10.73
CA LEU A 204 -6.39 -30.55 -10.18
C LEU A 204 -6.43 -30.36 -8.66
N SER A 205 -5.76 -31.24 -7.91
CA SER A 205 -5.52 -31.08 -6.48
C SER A 205 -4.04 -31.25 -6.11
N ARG A 206 -3.58 -30.42 -5.16
CA ARG A 206 -2.28 -30.52 -4.48
C ARG A 206 -2.30 -31.52 -3.31
N GLU A 207 -3.43 -32.15 -3.01
CA GLU A 207 -3.51 -33.25 -2.03
C GLU A 207 -2.58 -34.40 -2.46
N GLN A 208 -2.10 -35.25 -1.52
CA GLN A 208 -1.18 -36.33 -1.88
C GLN A 208 -1.88 -37.42 -2.69
N GLY A 209 -1.23 -37.95 -3.74
CA GLY A 209 -1.82 -38.91 -4.70
C GLY A 209 -2.50 -40.14 -4.09
N THR A 210 -2.09 -40.56 -2.88
CA THR A 210 -2.74 -41.61 -2.08
C THR A 210 -4.20 -41.32 -1.72
N HIS A 211 -4.64 -40.07 -1.78
CA HIS A 211 -5.99 -39.63 -1.42
C HIS A 211 -6.95 -39.54 -2.62
N GLN A 212 -6.55 -39.87 -3.85
CA GLN A 212 -7.39 -39.66 -5.05
C GLN A 212 -8.83 -40.20 -4.92
N ASN A 213 -9.02 -41.40 -4.36
CA ASN A 213 -10.35 -41.96 -4.12
C ASN A 213 -11.15 -41.17 -3.05
N VAL A 214 -10.47 -40.62 -2.04
CA VAL A 214 -11.06 -39.76 -0.99
C VAL A 214 -11.50 -38.43 -1.60
N THR A 215 -10.62 -37.78 -2.37
CA THR A 215 -10.92 -36.54 -3.11
C THR A 215 -12.12 -36.74 -4.07
N ILE A 216 -12.17 -37.86 -4.80
CA ILE A 216 -13.31 -38.23 -5.68
C ILE A 216 -14.60 -38.42 -4.87
N ASN A 217 -14.56 -39.11 -3.74
CA ASN A 217 -15.74 -39.31 -2.90
C ASN A 217 -16.28 -37.98 -2.35
N HIS A 218 -15.40 -37.04 -1.97
CA HIS A 218 -15.80 -35.70 -1.55
C HIS A 218 -16.40 -34.88 -2.70
N LEU A 219 -15.84 -34.95 -3.90
CA LEU A 219 -16.39 -34.33 -5.12
C LEU A 219 -17.78 -34.88 -5.46
N VAL A 220 -17.96 -36.20 -5.47
CA VAL A 220 -19.26 -36.84 -5.72
C VAL A 220 -20.29 -36.44 -4.65
N SER A 221 -19.88 -36.43 -3.38
CA SER A 221 -20.74 -35.98 -2.25
C SER A 221 -21.12 -34.50 -2.36
N ALA A 222 -20.28 -33.68 -2.99
CA ALA A 222 -20.55 -32.26 -3.28
C ALA A 222 -21.32 -32.03 -4.60
N GLY A 223 -21.72 -33.08 -5.32
CA GLY A 223 -22.54 -33.00 -6.54
C GLY A 223 -21.75 -33.03 -7.86
N PHE A 224 -20.43 -33.18 -7.84
CA PHE A 224 -19.62 -33.27 -9.06
C PHE A 224 -19.71 -34.68 -9.66
N ARG A 225 -20.00 -34.77 -10.97
CA ARG A 225 -20.06 -36.05 -11.71
C ARG A 225 -18.70 -36.41 -12.31
N VAL A 226 -17.78 -36.87 -11.47
CA VAL A 226 -16.36 -37.07 -11.80
C VAL A 226 -15.98 -38.55 -11.95
N TYR A 227 -14.98 -38.81 -12.78
CA TYR A 227 -14.34 -40.12 -12.97
C TYR A 227 -12.86 -40.03 -12.61
N GLN A 228 -12.22 -41.16 -12.28
CA GLN A 228 -10.79 -41.20 -11.90
C GLN A 228 -9.86 -40.51 -12.91
N ARG A 229 -10.11 -40.68 -14.22
CA ARG A 229 -9.32 -40.04 -15.30
C ARG A 229 -9.49 -38.52 -15.39
N SER A 230 -10.52 -37.96 -14.74
CA SER A 230 -10.81 -36.52 -14.71
C SER A 230 -10.28 -35.81 -13.46
N VAL A 231 -9.55 -36.50 -12.58
CA VAL A 231 -8.99 -35.91 -11.35
C VAL A 231 -7.51 -36.26 -11.23
N VAL A 232 -6.65 -35.24 -11.26
CA VAL A 232 -5.20 -35.34 -11.07
C VAL A 232 -4.86 -34.85 -9.65
N VAL A 233 -4.11 -35.68 -8.91
CA VAL A 233 -3.79 -35.47 -7.50
C VAL A 233 -2.26 -35.56 -7.31
N GLY A 234 -1.71 -34.83 -6.35
CA GLY A 234 -0.25 -34.71 -6.15
C GLY A 234 0.42 -33.72 -7.10
N PHE A 235 -0.35 -32.80 -7.67
CA PHE A 235 0.14 -31.86 -8.69
C PHE A 235 1.01 -30.75 -8.09
N SER A 236 2.13 -30.42 -8.74
CA SER A 236 3.04 -29.34 -8.29
C SER A 236 2.57 -27.96 -8.77
N PRO A 237 2.47 -26.92 -7.90
CA PRO A 237 1.94 -25.60 -8.29
C PRO A 237 2.71 -24.92 -9.43
N LEU A 238 3.97 -25.31 -9.66
CA LEU A 238 4.80 -24.88 -10.79
C LEU A 238 4.17 -25.10 -12.17
N ILE A 239 3.33 -26.12 -12.36
CA ILE A 239 2.67 -26.37 -13.66
C ILE A 239 1.24 -25.80 -13.77
N VAL A 240 0.68 -25.20 -12.69
CA VAL A 240 -0.45 -24.24 -12.82
C VAL A 240 0.08 -22.82 -13.08
N ASN A 241 1.19 -22.43 -12.45
CA ASN A 241 1.84 -21.11 -12.68
C ASN A 241 2.35 -20.89 -14.12
N LYS A 242 2.37 -21.93 -14.97
CA LYS A 242 2.63 -21.82 -16.41
C LYS A 242 1.37 -21.71 -17.27
N MET A 243 0.17 -21.88 -16.70
CA MET A 243 -1.11 -21.90 -17.41
C MET A 243 -1.98 -20.71 -16.99
N TRP A 244 -1.74 -19.57 -17.63
CA TRP A 244 -1.98 -18.24 -17.04
C TRP A 244 -3.44 -17.76 -16.90
N MET A 245 -4.45 -18.44 -17.45
CA MET A 245 -5.75 -17.77 -17.68
C MET A 245 -6.83 -17.94 -16.59
N PHE A 246 -6.72 -18.87 -15.63
CA PHE A 246 -7.80 -19.09 -14.62
C PHE A 246 -7.40 -18.87 -13.16
N TYR A 247 -6.10 -18.79 -12.83
CA TYR A 247 -5.63 -18.68 -11.45
C TYR A 247 -5.94 -17.33 -10.78
N PHE A 248 -6.17 -16.28 -11.58
CA PHE A 248 -6.45 -14.94 -11.07
C PHE A 248 -7.88 -14.79 -10.52
N LEU A 249 -8.83 -15.55 -11.08
CA LEU A 249 -10.27 -15.37 -10.86
C LEU A 249 -10.79 -16.19 -9.66
N ILE A 250 -10.42 -17.47 -9.52
CA ILE A 250 -11.04 -18.41 -8.55
C ILE A 250 -10.46 -18.28 -7.12
N SER A 251 -9.57 -17.31 -6.87
CA SER A 251 -8.93 -17.12 -5.54
C SER A 251 -8.81 -15.65 -5.14
N LEU A 252 -9.93 -14.93 -5.32
CA LEU A 252 -10.39 -13.84 -4.45
C LEU A 252 -11.23 -14.42 -3.30
#